data_AF-A0A1S1LP56-F1
#
_entry.id   AF-A0A1S1LP56-F1
#
_cell.length_a   1.000
_cell.length_b   1.000
_cell.length_c   1.000
_cell.angle_alpha   90.00
_cell.angle_beta   90.00
_cell.angle_gamma   90.00
#
_symmetry.space_group_name_H-M   'P 1'
#
loop_
_entity.id
_entity.type
_entity.pdbx_description
1 polymer ?
#
loop_
_entity_poly.entity_id
_entity_poly.type
_entity_poly.pdbx_seq_one_letter_code
_entity_poly.pdbx_strand_id
1 'polypeptide(L)'
;MSSRRRRYSTFNVAKGQRAWVRGAVRKVTEVSGRTYTFAQFTQDAFTAHLRSLWDDYNEGRPIPPIYDEDDDEDEDEEDQAPTPPTRDEEVG
;
A
#
# COMPACT_ATOMS: atom_id res chain seq x y z
N MET A 1 -4.73 1.36 -21.39
CA MET A 1 -5.19 1.53 -19.99
C MET A 1 -4.40 0.55 -19.13
N SER A 2 -3.18 0.90 -18.73
CA SER A 2 -2.35 0.02 -17.89
C SER A 2 -2.92 -0.06 -16.48
N SER A 3 -3.25 -1.28 -16.08
CA SER A 3 -3.63 -1.62 -14.72
C SER A 3 -2.43 -1.38 -13.81
N ARG A 4 -2.49 -0.30 -13.03
CA ARG A 4 -1.58 -0.03 -11.90
C ARG A 4 -1.67 -1.25 -10.98
N ARG A 5 -0.71 -2.20 -11.06
CA ARG A 5 -0.64 -3.33 -10.11
C ARG A 5 -0.54 -2.68 -8.73
N ARG A 6 -1.60 -2.75 -7.94
CA ARG A 6 -1.52 -2.30 -6.55
C ARG A 6 -0.44 -3.17 -5.90
N ARG A 7 0.61 -2.54 -5.38
CA ARG A 7 1.59 -3.18 -4.49
C ARG A 7 0.82 -3.56 -3.22
N TYR A 8 0.36 -4.81 -3.11
CA TYR A 8 -0.35 -5.31 -1.93
C TYR A 8 0.49 -6.37 -1.24
N SER A 9 0.72 -6.18 0.06
CA SER A 9 1.36 -7.19 0.90
C SER A 9 0.28 -8.09 1.51
N THR A 10 0.51 -9.40 1.48
CA THR A 10 -0.34 -10.38 2.18
C THR A 10 0.38 -10.82 3.45
N PHE A 11 -0.32 -10.79 4.58
CA PHE A 11 0.20 -11.27 5.86
C PHE A 11 -0.67 -12.40 6.40
N ASN A 12 -0.04 -13.34 7.10
CA ASN A 12 -0.72 -14.47 7.69
C ASN A 12 -1.38 -14.08 9.02
N VAL A 13 -2.68 -14.38 9.15
CA VAL A 13 -3.45 -14.16 10.37
C VAL A 13 -4.11 -15.47 10.79
N ALA A 14 -4.01 -15.81 12.08
CA ALA A 14 -4.68 -16.99 12.62
C ALA A 14 -6.20 -16.92 12.36
N LYS A 15 -6.80 -18.07 12.01
CA LYS A 15 -8.23 -18.17 11.66
C LYS A 15 -9.16 -17.58 12.73
N GLY A 16 -8.85 -17.83 14.01
CA GLY A 16 -9.62 -17.30 15.14
C GLY A 16 -9.54 -15.78 15.23
N GLN A 17 -8.36 -15.20 15.04
CA GLN A 17 -8.16 -13.76 15.06
C GLN A 17 -8.90 -13.07 13.91
N ARG A 18 -8.89 -13.67 12.71
CA ARG A 18 -9.70 -13.18 11.58
C ARG A 18 -11.21 -13.14 11.88
N ALA A 19 -11.72 -14.10 12.66
CA ALA A 19 -13.13 -14.08 13.09
C ALA A 19 -13.42 -12.93 14.06
N TRP A 20 -12.52 -12.67 15.01
CA TRP A 20 -12.61 -11.50 15.90
C TRP A 20 -12.59 -10.19 15.13
N VAL A 21 -11.69 -10.03 14.15
CA VAL A 21 -11.63 -8.83 13.31
C VAL A 21 -12.94 -8.61 12.56
N ARG A 22 -13.55 -9.67 12.00
CA ARG A 22 -14.86 -9.56 11.34
C ARG A 22 -15.95 -9.08 12.30
N GLY A 23 -15.95 -9.58 13.54
CA GLY A 23 -16.88 -9.12 14.58
C GLY A 23 -16.69 -7.65 14.93
N ALA A 24 -15.44 -7.22 15.13
CA ALA A 24 -15.10 -5.82 15.39
C ALA A 24 -15.55 -4.90 14.25
N VAL A 25 -15.21 -5.27 13.00
CA VAL A 25 -15.56 -4.49 11.81
C VAL A 25 -17.08 -4.30 11.67
N ARG A 26 -17.82 -5.39 11.87
CA ARG A 26 -19.28 -5.35 11.86
C ARG A 26 -19.81 -4.41 12.94
N LYS A 27 -19.30 -4.53 14.17
CA LYS A 27 -19.76 -3.70 15.29
C LYS A 27 -19.50 -2.21 15.05
N VAL A 28 -18.33 -1.85 14.54
CA VAL A 28 -17.99 -0.45 14.21
C VAL A 28 -18.89 0.09 13.10
N THR A 29 -19.16 -0.72 12.07
CA THR A 29 -20.08 -0.34 10.98
C THR A 29 -21.49 -0.07 11.52
N GLU A 30 -22.00 -0.95 12.38
CA GLU A 30 -23.32 -0.81 13.02
C GLU A 30 -23.42 0.45 13.88
N VAL A 31 -22.38 0.75 14.68
CA VAL A 31 -22.39 1.90 15.60
C VAL A 31 -22.16 3.23 14.89
N SER A 32 -21.25 3.27 13.91
CA SER A 32 -20.89 4.50 13.19
C SER A 32 -21.85 4.87 12.06
N GLY A 33 -22.67 3.92 11.60
CA GLY A 33 -23.51 4.09 10.41
C GLY A 33 -22.71 4.22 9.10
N ARG A 34 -21.40 3.98 9.13
CA ARG A 34 -20.49 4.10 7.98
C ARG A 34 -19.84 2.76 7.70
N THR A 35 -19.60 2.48 6.42
CA THR A 35 -18.87 1.27 6.01
C THR A 35 -17.46 1.30 6.61
N TYR A 36 -17.18 0.36 7.51
CA TYR A 36 -15.85 0.09 8.01
C TYR A 36 -15.36 -1.23 7.42
N THR A 37 -14.16 -1.27 6.85
CA THR A 37 -13.66 -2.43 6.11
C THR A 37 -12.55 -3.14 6.85
N PHE A 38 -12.26 -4.38 6.46
CA PHE A 38 -11.11 -5.11 6.97
C PHE A 38 -9.79 -4.39 6.68
N ALA A 39 -9.66 -3.78 5.49
CA ALA A 39 -8.49 -2.99 5.14
C ALA A 39 -8.34 -1.76 6.03
N GLN A 40 -9.43 -1.04 6.31
CA GLN A 40 -9.42 0.09 7.22
C GLN A 40 -9.06 -0.33 8.64
N PHE A 41 -9.64 -1.42 9.14
CA PHE A 41 -9.27 -2.00 10.43
C PHE A 41 -7.78 -2.26 10.54
N THR A 42 -7.20 -2.93 9.53
CA THR A 42 -5.78 -3.25 9.51
C THR A 42 -4.93 -1.98 9.48
N GLN A 43 -5.29 -1.00 8.67
CA GLN A 43 -4.58 0.29 8.59
C GLN A 43 -4.61 1.04 9.93
N ASP A 44 -5.77 1.12 10.56
CA ASP A 44 -5.95 1.79 11.85
C ASP A 44 -5.17 1.08 12.95
N ALA A 45 -5.23 -0.26 12.98
CA ALA A 45 -4.52 -1.07 13.95
C ALA A 45 -3.00 -0.91 13.82
N PHE A 46 -2.45 -0.95 12.59
CA PHE A 46 -1.04 -0.70 12.36
C PHE A 46 -0.66 0.73 12.77
N THR A 47 -1.44 1.73 12.36
CA THR A 47 -1.16 3.13 12.70
C THR A 47 -1.17 3.36 14.21
N ALA A 48 -2.15 2.81 14.93
CA ALA A 48 -2.24 2.93 16.37
C ALA A 48 -1.07 2.21 17.07
N HIS A 49 -0.71 1.02 16.61
CA HIS A 49 0.39 0.28 17.22
C HIS A 49 1.77 0.90 16.92
N LEU A 50 2.01 1.38 15.70
CA LEU A 50 3.22 2.12 15.37
C LEU A 50 3.38 3.36 16.24
N ARG A 51 2.31 4.12 16.47
CA ARG A 51 2.35 5.27 17.40
C ARG A 51 2.72 4.85 18.83
N SER A 52 2.15 3.76 19.33
CA SER A 52 2.56 3.21 20.63
C SER A 52 4.06 2.90 20.64
N LEU A 53 4.59 2.28 19.58
CA LEU A 53 6.02 1.98 19.49
C LEU A 53 6.88 3.25 19.40
N TRP A 54 6.40 4.31 18.76
CA TRP A 54 7.08 5.60 18.73
C TRP A 54 7.20 6.18 20.14
N ASP A 55 6.11 6.15 20.90
CA ASP A 55 6.05 6.65 22.27
C ASP A 55 6.96 5.82 23.21
N ASP A 56 6.89 4.50 23.10
CA ASP A 56 7.59 3.57 23.98
C ASP A 56 9.10 3.48 23.67
N TYR A 57 9.49 3.58 22.39
CA TYR A 57 10.85 3.24 21.95
C TYR A 57 11.58 4.33 21.16
N ASN A 58 10.94 5.45 20.83
CA ASN A 58 11.57 6.49 20.03
C ASN A 58 11.23 7.92 20.51
N GLU A 59 11.03 8.09 21.82
CA GLU A 59 10.79 9.40 22.45
C GLU A 59 9.57 10.14 21.86
N GLY A 60 8.54 9.40 21.45
CA GLY A 60 7.36 9.93 20.79
C GLY A 60 7.58 10.37 19.34
N ARG A 61 8.74 10.06 18.75
CA ARG A 61 9.07 10.38 17.36
C ARG A 61 8.80 9.19 16.44
N PRO A 62 8.44 9.42 15.17
CA PRO A 62 8.27 8.32 14.21
C PRO A 62 9.54 7.50 14.02
N ILE A 63 9.42 6.17 14.11
CA ILE A 63 10.49 5.22 13.75
C ILE A 63 10.64 5.24 12.22
N PRO A 64 11.85 5.44 11.66
CA PRO A 64 12.06 5.51 10.21
C PRO A 64 11.77 4.16 9.53
N PRO A 65 11.26 4.16 8.29
CA PRO A 65 11.05 2.94 7.53
C PRO A 65 12.39 2.33 7.07
N ILE A 66 12.38 1.02 6.84
CA ILE A 66 13.43 0.29 6.13
C ILE A 66 12.76 -0.32 4.89
N TYR A 67 13.29 0.00 3.72
CA TYR A 67 12.89 -0.59 2.45
C TYR A 67 13.99 -1.55 2.01
N ASP A 68 13.63 -2.72 1.51
CA ASP A 68 14.60 -3.63 0.91
C ASP A 68 15.00 -3.06 -0.47
N GLU A 69 16.28 -3.19 -0.85
CA GLU A 69 16.84 -2.60 -2.08
C GLU A 69 16.12 -3.07 -3.37
N ASP A 70 15.45 -4.23 -3.31
CA ASP A 70 14.68 -4.83 -4.40
C ASP A 70 13.26 -4.22 -4.59
N ASP A 71 12.79 -3.33 -3.69
CA ASP A 71 11.46 -2.70 -3.79
C ASP A 71 11.47 -1.47 -4.76
N ASP A 72 12.66 -1.08 -5.23
CA ASP A 72 12.92 0.02 -6.17
C ASP A 72 13.27 -0.44 -7.60
N GLU A 73 13.43 -1.74 -7.88
CA GLU A 73 13.67 -2.28 -9.25
C GLU A 73 12.37 -2.37 -10.08
N ASP A 74 11.67 -1.26 -10.22
CA ASP A 74 10.77 -1.01 -11.37
C ASP A 74 11.04 0.44 -11.81
N GLU A 75 12.31 0.81 -12.01
CA GLU A 75 12.61 1.96 -12.87
C GLU A 75 12.09 1.61 -14.26
N ASP A 76 11.22 2.47 -14.78
CA ASP A 76 10.60 2.36 -16.08
C ASP A 76 11.69 2.12 -17.14
N GLU A 77 11.88 0.85 -17.54
CA GLU A 77 12.46 0.53 -18.84
C GLU A 77 11.42 1.02 -19.84
N GLU A 78 11.48 2.31 -20.16
CA GLU A 78 10.74 2.91 -21.24
C GLU A 78 11.02 2.03 -22.45
N ASP A 79 10.00 1.28 -22.87
CA ASP A 79 9.89 0.69 -24.20
C ASP A 79 10.25 1.82 -25.17
N GLN A 80 11.53 1.86 -25.55
CA GLN A 80 12.07 2.85 -26.46
C GLN A 80 11.47 2.48 -27.82
N ALA A 81 10.25 2.97 -28.05
CA ALA A 81 9.57 2.82 -29.32
C ALA A 81 10.57 3.23 -30.39
N PRO A 82 10.75 2.44 -31.47
CA PRO A 82 11.65 2.85 -32.53
C PRO A 82 11.19 4.24 -32.99
N THR A 83 12.08 5.22 -32.88
CA THR A 83 11.86 6.56 -33.43
C THR A 83 11.36 6.38 -34.86
N PRO A 84 10.16 6.90 -35.22
CA PRO A 84 9.73 6.85 -36.60
C PRO A 84 10.79 7.59 -37.43
N PRO A 85 11.16 7.09 -38.62
CA PRO A 85 12.14 7.76 -39.45
C PRO A 85 11.68 9.19 -39.70
N THR A 86 12.57 10.14 -39.41
CA THR A 86 12.38 11.56 -39.69
C THR A 86 12.04 11.70 -41.18
N ARG A 87 10.82 12.15 -41.46
CA ARG A 87 10.37 12.41 -42.82
C ARG A 87 10.82 13.82 -43.20
N ASP A 88 12.12 13.98 -43.39
CA ASP A 88 12.70 15.15 -44.04
C ASP A 88 13.35 14.71 -45.34
N GLU A 89 12.67 15.02 -46.44
CA GLU A 89 13.20 15.75 -47.60
C GLU A 89 12.14 15.66 -48.72
N GLU A 90 11.22 16.62 -48.69
CA GLU A 90 10.55 17.08 -49.90
C GLU A 90 11.54 18.00 -50.62
N VAL A 91 12.07 17.61 -51.79
CA VAL A 91 12.31 18.45 -53.00
C VAL A 91 13.24 17.75 -53.99
N GLY A 92 12.80 17.62 -55.25
CA GLY A 92 13.59 17.19 -56.40
C GLY A 92 12.76 16.62 -57.53
#